data_AF-A0A1I1WPF8-F1
#
_entry.id   AF-A0A1I1WPF8-F1
#
_cell.length_a   1.000
_cell.length_b   1.000
_cell.length_c   1.000
_cell.angle_alpha   90.00
_cell.angle_beta   90.00
_cell.angle_gamma   90.00
#
_symmetry.space_group_name_H-M   'P 1'
#
loop_
_entity.id
_entity.type
_entity.pdbx_description
1 polymer ?
#
loop_
_entity_poly.entity_id
_entity_poly.type
_entity_poly.pdbx_seq_one_letter_code
_entity_poly.pdbx_strand_id
1 'polypeptide(L)' 'MAPRAEQKVTHVCLGNALLPVGKLRFTQEPRRQYSEFQNFESWINDALAFAIAPRLTRPPIRP' A
#
# COMPACT_ATOMS: atom_id res chain seq x y z
N MET A 1 -12.56 26.48 6.64
CA MET A 1 -11.97 25.16 6.90
C MET A 1 -11.41 24.64 5.59
N ALA A 2 -10.12 24.25 5.53
CA ALA A 2 -9.59 23.60 4.33
C ALA A 2 -10.21 22.20 4.18
N PRO A 3 -10.44 21.70 2.94
CA PRO A 3 -10.97 20.35 2.76
C PRO A 3 -9.99 19.35 3.39
N ARG A 4 -10.49 18.54 4.32
CA ARG A 4 -9.69 17.47 4.95
C ARG A 4 -9.41 16.40 3.89
N ALA A 5 -8.18 15.89 3.84
CA ALA A 5 -7.85 14.82 2.90
C ALA A 5 -8.75 13.60 3.12
N GLU A 6 -9.36 13.09 2.05
CA GLU A 6 -10.11 11.83 2.10
C GLU A 6 -9.13 10.67 1.95
N GLN A 7 -9.27 9.64 2.80
CA GLN A 7 -8.43 8.46 2.75
C GLN A 7 -9.27 7.20 2.71
N LYS A 8 -8.85 6.25 1.88
CA LYS A 8 -9.42 4.90 1.82
C LYS A 8 -8.29 3.90 1.95
N VAL A 9 -8.46 2.91 2.81
CA VAL A 9 -7.48 1.86 3.05
C VAL A 9 -8.13 0.53 2.71
N THR A 10 -7.44 -0.28 1.93
CA THR A 10 -7.85 -1.65 1.64
C THR A 10 -6.69 -2.61 1.88
N HIS A 11 -7.00 -3.83 2.30
CA HIS A 11 -6.04 -4.90 2.37
C HIS A 11 -5.88 -5.52 0.99
N VAL A 12 -4.63 -5.81 0.63
CA VAL A 12 -4.28 -6.57 -0.56
C VAL A 12 -4.02 -8.00 -0.10
N CYS A 13 -4.71 -8.95 -0.71
CA CYS A 13 -4.57 -10.37 -0.45
C CYS A 13 -4.27 -11.12 -1.75
N LEU A 14 -3.56 -12.24 -1.67
CA LEU A 14 -3.19 -13.06 -2.84
C LEU A 14 -3.76 -14.48 -2.77
N GLY A 15 -4.15 -14.96 -3.95
CA GLY A 15 -4.61 -16.34 -4.15
C GLY A 15 -5.97 -16.65 -3.52
N ASN A 16 -6.40 -17.91 -3.66
CA ASN A 16 -7.69 -18.37 -3.17
C ASN A 16 -7.79 -18.40 -1.64
N ALA A 17 -6.65 -18.51 -0.95
CA ALA A 17 -6.58 -18.48 0.50
C ALA A 17 -6.70 -17.05 1.08
N LEU A 18 -6.77 -16.02 0.22
CA LEU A 18 -6.79 -14.61 0.62
C LEU A 18 -5.64 -14.25 1.58
N LEU A 19 -4.44 -14.75 1.28
CA LEU A 19 -3.26 -14.50 2.11
C LEU A 19 -2.96 -12.99 2.16
N PRO A 20 -2.94 -12.35 3.34
CA PRO A 20 -2.74 -10.91 3.46
C PRO A 20 -1.28 -10.53 3.18
N VAL A 21 -1.07 -9.68 2.18
CA VAL A 21 0.28 -9.28 1.72
C VAL A 21 0.62 -7.84 2.02
N GLY A 22 -0.38 -6.96 2.13
CA GLY A 22 -0.14 -5.56 2.45
C GLY A 22 -1.41 -4.74 2.45
N LYS A 23 -1.23 -3.43 2.47
CA LYS A 23 -2.31 -2.44 2.40
C LYS A 23 -2.06 -1.41 1.31
N LEU A 24 -3.11 -1.05 0.61
CA LEU A 24 -3.14 0.08 -0.32
C LEU A 24 -3.90 1.22 0.35
N ARG A 25 -3.25 2.38 0.50
CA ARG A 25 -3.88 3.61 0.97
C ARG A 25 -4.02 4.58 -0.20
N PHE A 26 -5.26 4.92 -0.54
CA PHE A 26 -5.59 6.03 -1.41
C PHE A 26 -5.74 7.31 -0.59
N THR A 27 -5.20 8.42 -1.09
CA THR A 27 -5.32 9.75 -0.48
C THR A 27 -5.75 10.76 -1.55
N GLN A 28 -6.82 11.50 -1.25
CA GLN A 28 -7.33 12.59 -2.07
C GLN A 28 -7.24 13.91 -1.30
N GLU A 29 -6.41 14.79 -1.84
CA GLU A 29 -6.21 16.17 -1.40
C GLU A 29 -6.81 17.13 -2.45
N PRO A 30 -7.04 18.41 -2.13
CA PRO A 30 -7.70 19.35 -3.04
C PRO A 30 -7.10 19.48 -4.45
N ARG A 31 -5.81 19.15 -4.63
CA ARG A 31 -5.10 19.25 -5.92
C ARG A 31 -4.35 17.98 -6.32
N ARG A 32 -4.47 16.90 -5.55
CA ARG A 32 -3.67 15.70 -5.77
C ARG A 32 -4.43 14.46 -5.34
N GLN A 33 -4.29 13.41 -6.13
CA GLN A 33 -4.72 12.07 -5.79
C GLN A 33 -3.53 11.13 -5.96
N TYR A 34 -3.29 10.29 -4.98
CA TYR A 34 -2.21 9.32 -5.04
C TYR A 34 -2.50 8.09 -4.17
N SER A 35 -1.82 7.00 -4.50
CA SER A 35 -1.91 5.74 -3.77
C SER A 35 -0.55 5.30 -3.31
N GLU A 36 -0.50 4.75 -2.10
CA GLU A 36 0.71 4.19 -1.50
C GLU A 36 0.44 2.75 -1.09
N PHE A 37 1.36 1.86 -1.45
CA PHE A 37 1.29 0.45 -1.09
C PHE A 37 2.37 0.14 -0.05
N GLN A 38 2.00 -0.63 0.97
CA GLN A 38 2.92 -1.09 2.00
C GLN A 38 2.70 -2.58 2.25
N ASN A 39 3.76 -3.37 2.16
CA ASN A 39 3.73 -4.78 2.56
C ASN A 39 3.51 -4.92 4.07
N PHE A 40 2.81 -5.97 4.48
CA PHE A 40 2.79 -6.36 5.88
C PHE A 40 4.12 -6.99 6.28
N GLU A 41 4.51 -6.80 7.53
CA GLU A 41 5.73 -7.41 8.08
C GLU A 41 5.68 -8.94 8.01
N SER A 42 4.52 -9.52 8.27
CA SER A 42 4.28 -10.96 8.11
C SER A 42 4.56 -11.45 6.69
N TRP A 43 4.25 -10.63 5.67
CA TRP A 43 4.54 -10.96 4.28
C TRP A 43 6.03 -10.77 3.98
N ILE A 44 6.66 -9.70 4.46
CA ILE A 44 8.11 -9.47 4.24
C ILE A 44 8.95 -10.62 4.80
N ASN A 45 8.53 -11.19 5.93
CA ASN A 45 9.25 -12.25 6.63
C ASN A 45 8.84 -13.68 6.18
N ASP A 46 7.90 -13.82 5.24
CA ASP A 46 7.50 -15.12 4.71
C ASP A 46 8.56 -15.67 3.73
N ALA A 47 8.89 -16.96 3.83
CA ALA A 47 9.88 -17.60 2.96
C ALA A 47 9.45 -17.62 1.47
N LEU A 48 8.15 -17.52 1.19
CA LEU A 48 7.57 -17.49 -0.14
C LEU A 48 7.25 -16.07 -0.62
N ALA A 49 7.64 -15.05 0.15
CA ALA A 49 7.37 -13.67 -0.17
C ALA A 49 8.02 -13.25 -1.47
N PHE A 50 7.34 -12.38 -2.20
CA PHE A 50 7.89 -11.70 -3.36
C PHE A 50 7.38 -10.27 -3.46
N ALA A 51 8.08 -9.46 -4.24
CA ALA A 51 7.67 -8.09 -4.52
C ALA A 51 6.45 -8.08 -5.45
N ILE A 52 5.32 -7.55 -5.00
CA ILE A 52 4.07 -7.47 -5.79
C ILE A 52 4.25 -6.66 -7.08
N ALA A 53 5.09 -5.62 -7.06
CA ALA A 53 5.59 -5.00 -8.28
C ALA A 53 6.99 -4.44 -8.06
N PRO A 54 7.87 -4.46 -9.08
CA PRO A 54 9.27 -4.04 -8.95
C PRO A 54 9.48 -2.61 -8.45
N ARG A 55 8.49 -1.72 -8.65
CA ARG A 55 8.57 -0.29 -8.30
C ARG A 55 7.76 0.11 -7.07
N LEU A 56 6.97 -0.81 -6.50
CA LEU A 56 6.12 -0.52 -5.33
C LEU A 56 6.86 -0.64 -4.01
N THR A 57 8.00 -1.32 -3.98
CA THR A 57 8.86 -1.48 -2.80
C THR A 57 9.84 -0.32 -2.59
N ARG A 58 9.73 0.78 -3.35
CA ARG A 58 10.63 1.92 -3.16
C ARG A 58 10.28 2.63 -1.84
N PRO A 59 11.21 2.77 -0.88
CA PRO A 59 10.98 3.62 0.28
C PRO A 59 10.70 5.05 -0.20
N PRO A 60 9.92 5.84 0.55
CA PRO A 60 9.57 7.19 0.15
C PRO A 60 10.86 7.99 -0.09
N ILE A 61 10.98 8.58 -1.28
CA ILE A 61 12.00 9.61 -1.53
C ILE A 61 11.62 10.77 -0.62
N ARG A 62 12.33 10.91 0.50
CA ARG A 62 12.21 12.08 1.36
C ARG A 62 12.92 13.24 0.64
N PRO A 63 12.28 14.41 0.45
CA PRO A 63 12.97 15.62 0.06
C PRO A 63 13.91 16.10 1.18
#